data_AF-A0A963S4C3-F1
#
_entry.id   AF-A0A963S4C3-F1
#
_cell.length_a   1.000
_cell.length_b   1.000
_cell.length_c   1.000
_cell.angle_alpha   90.00
_cell.angle_beta   90.00
_cell.angle_gamma   90.00
#
_symmetry.space_group_name_H-M   'P 1'
#
loop_
_entity.id
_entity.type
_entity.pdbx_description
1 polymer ?
#
loop_
_entity_poly.entity_id
_entity_poly.type
_entity_poly.pdbx_seq_one_letter_code
_entity_poly.pdbx_strand_id
1 'polypeptide(L)'
;GASGKVPAAIHVTPEAKDGGPIAKIRDGDLIRLDAKAGTLEVLVDAAGFNAREAATPDLSANDFGLGRDLFATFRRVAGPADMGASVFG
;
A
#
# COMPACT_ATOMS: atom_id res chain seq x y z
N GLY A 1 -5.31 14.24 3.84
CA GLY A 1 -5.80 14.18 5.23
C GLY A 1 -5.28 15.36 6.03
N ALA A 2 -5.43 15.36 7.35
CA ALA A 2 -4.87 16.39 8.23
C ALA A 2 -3.38 16.15 8.52
N SER A 3 -2.61 17.21 8.69
CA SER A 3 -1.17 17.14 8.99
C SER A 3 -0.93 17.00 10.49
N GLY A 4 -0.23 15.94 10.89
CA GLY A 4 0.20 15.69 12.27
C GLY A 4 1.65 16.10 12.53
N LYS A 5 2.11 15.98 13.78
CA LYS A 5 3.51 16.20 14.18
C LYS A 5 4.44 15.02 13.88
N VAL A 6 3.87 13.84 13.63
CA VAL A 6 4.60 12.61 13.33
C VAL A 6 4.73 12.48 11.81
N PRO A 7 5.94 12.18 11.27
CA PRO A 7 6.10 11.99 9.84
C PRO A 7 5.31 10.77 9.38
N ALA A 8 4.56 10.92 8.28
CA ALA A 8 3.75 9.86 7.70
C ALA A 8 3.98 9.79 6.19
N ALA A 9 4.44 8.63 5.72
CA ALA A 9 4.38 8.30 4.30
C ALA A 9 2.97 7.78 4.00
N ILE A 10 2.20 8.54 3.23
CA ILE A 10 0.83 8.19 2.81
C ILE A 10 0.78 7.99 1.30
N HIS A 11 -0.19 7.20 0.84
CA HIS A 11 -0.34 6.83 -0.58
C HIS A 11 0.88 6.11 -1.17
N VAL A 12 1.56 5.29 -0.36
CA VAL A 12 2.64 4.42 -0.84
C VAL A 12 2.11 3.54 -1.95
N THR A 13 2.78 3.58 -3.10
CA THR A 13 2.36 2.94 -4.35
C THR A 13 3.53 2.16 -4.94
N PRO A 14 3.34 0.93 -5.46
CA PRO A 14 2.09 0.17 -5.48
C PRO A 14 1.60 -0.25 -4.09
N GLU A 15 0.29 -0.41 -3.93
CA GLU A 15 -0.31 -0.89 -2.68
C GLU A 15 -0.06 -2.39 -2.47
N ALA A 16 -0.36 -2.90 -1.27
CA ALA A 16 -0.11 -4.30 -0.93
C ALA A 16 -0.89 -5.28 -1.81
N LYS A 17 -2.17 -4.97 -2.09
CA LYS A 17 -3.07 -5.80 -2.91
C LYS A 17 -2.54 -5.99 -4.33
N ASP A 18 -1.85 -4.99 -4.86
CA ASP A 18 -1.26 -5.00 -6.20
C ASP A 18 0.20 -5.51 -6.19
N GLY A 19 0.64 -6.12 -5.10
CA GLY A 19 1.96 -6.73 -4.99
C GLY A 19 3.10 -5.74 -4.73
N GLY A 20 2.78 -4.53 -4.26
CA GLY A 20 3.77 -3.53 -3.90
C GLY A 20 4.74 -4.01 -2.81
N PRO A 21 5.94 -3.41 -2.69
CA PRO A 21 6.95 -3.80 -1.71
C PRO A 21 6.45 -3.87 -0.26
N ILE A 22 5.46 -3.03 0.10
CA ILE A 22 4.84 -3.01 1.42
C ILE A 22 4.23 -4.37 1.83
N ALA A 23 3.82 -5.21 0.87
CA ALA A 23 3.30 -6.55 1.14
C ALA A 23 4.36 -7.57 1.59
N LYS A 24 5.65 -7.25 1.44
CA LYS A 24 6.79 -8.13 1.82
C LYS A 24 7.46 -7.72 3.14
N ILE A 25 7.00 -6.63 3.74
CA ILE A 25 7.48 -6.16 5.05
C ILE A 25 7.03 -7.13 6.12
N ARG A 26 7.92 -7.40 7.08
CA ARG A 26 7.68 -8.28 8.22
C ARG A 26 8.01 -7.55 9.51
N ASP A 27 7.40 -7.99 10.60
CA ASP A 27 7.72 -7.47 11.93
C ASP A 27 9.22 -7.57 12.22
N GLY A 28 9.79 -6.48 12.73
CA GLY A 28 11.22 -6.36 13.01
C GLY A 28 12.06 -5.79 11.85
N ASP A 29 11.51 -5.65 10.63
CA ASP A 29 12.21 -4.92 9.58
C ASP A 29 12.39 -3.45 9.96
N LEU A 30 13.60 -2.92 9.73
CA LEU A 30 13.86 -1.49 9.89
C LEU A 30 13.39 -0.73 8.64
N ILE A 31 12.58 0.29 8.84
CA ILE A 31 12.11 1.20 7.78
C ILE A 31 12.68 2.59 8.05
N ARG A 32 13.24 3.21 7.00
CA ARG A 32 13.72 4.59 7.03
C ARG A 32 12.80 5.48 6.21
N LEU A 33 12.28 6.52 6.85
CA LEU A 33 11.62 7.65 6.18
C LEU A 33 12.51 8.88 6.32
N ASP A 34 13.12 9.30 5.21
CA ASP A 34 13.89 10.54 5.15
C ASP A 34 13.11 11.59 4.35
N ALA A 35 12.42 12.47 5.06
CA ALA A 35 11.64 13.54 4.44
C ALA A 35 12.51 14.64 3.78
N LYS A 36 13.80 14.72 4.11
CA LYS A 36 14.71 15.69 3.49
C LYS A 36 15.26 15.16 2.18
N ALA A 37 15.67 13.89 2.16
CA ALA A 37 16.13 13.21 0.94
C ALA A 37 14.98 12.76 0.04
N GLY A 38 13.75 12.69 0.57
CA GLY A 38 12.57 12.22 -0.15
C GLY A 38 12.55 10.70 -0.34
N THR A 39 13.16 9.93 0.57
CA THR A 39 13.27 8.47 0.46
C THR A 39 12.43 7.75 1.51
N LEU A 40 11.92 6.58 1.11
CA LEU A 40 11.27 5.61 1.98
C LEU A 40 11.85 4.23 1.66
N GLU A 41 12.57 3.64 2.61
CA GLU A 41 13.40 2.47 2.36
C GLU A 41 13.17 1.40 3.43
N VAL A 42 13.09 0.14 3.01
CA VAL A 42 13.17 -1.02 3.91
C VAL A 42 14.63 -1.44 3.97
N LEU A 43 15.25 -1.38 5.15
CA LEU A 43 16.67 -1.64 5.38
C LEU A 43 16.94 -3.15 5.54
N VAL A 44 16.59 -3.90 4.51
CA VAL A 44 16.81 -5.36 4.39
C VAL A 44 17.62 -5.60 3.11
N ASP A 45 18.47 -6.62 3.12
CA ASP A 45 19.17 -7.05 1.91
C ASP A 45 18.19 -7.26 0.74
N ALA A 46 18.52 -6.72 -0.43
CA ALA A 46 17.61 -6.69 -1.57
C ALA A 46 17.27 -8.09 -2.08
N ALA A 47 18.25 -9.01 -2.11
CA ALA A 47 18.00 -10.38 -2.56
C ALA A 47 17.07 -11.10 -1.56
N GLY A 48 17.37 -10.98 -0.27
CA GLY A 48 16.54 -11.52 0.81
C GLY A 48 15.12 -10.94 0.82
N PHE A 49 14.97 -9.64 0.59
CA PHE A 49 13.66 -8.97 0.54
C PHE A 49 12.86 -9.39 -0.70
N ASN A 50 13.49 -9.43 -1.86
CA ASN A 50 12.83 -9.81 -3.12
C ASN A 50 12.34 -11.26 -3.12
N ALA A 51 13.08 -12.15 -2.45
CA ALA A 51 12.71 -13.57 -2.31
C ALA A 51 11.51 -13.82 -1.37
N ARG A 52 11.07 -12.81 -0.61
CA ARG A 52 9.91 -12.98 0.28
C ARG A 52 8.63 -13.08 -0.53
N GLU A 53 7.78 -14.02 -0.12
CA GLU A 53 6.38 -14.06 -0.53
C GLU A 53 5.63 -12.85 0.03
N ALA A 54 4.79 -12.25 -0.81
CA ALA A 54 3.93 -11.15 -0.42
C ALA A 54 2.75 -11.66 0.41
N ALA A 55 2.40 -10.94 1.47
CA ALA A 55 1.20 -11.24 2.24
C ALA A 55 -0.05 -11.10 1.37
N THR A 56 -0.94 -12.10 1.43
CA THR A 56 -2.24 -12.05 0.75
C THR A 56 -3.32 -11.69 1.78
N PRO A 57 -3.90 -10.48 1.72
CA PRO A 57 -4.94 -10.09 2.68
C PRO A 57 -6.28 -10.77 2.35
N ASP A 58 -7.01 -11.19 3.38
CA ASP A 58 -8.44 -11.49 3.26
C ASP A 58 -9.23 -10.18 3.34
N LEU A 59 -9.82 -9.78 2.21
CA LEU A 59 -10.60 -8.54 2.07
C LEU A 59 -12.11 -8.80 2.00
N SER A 60 -12.57 -10.03 2.20
CA SER A 60 -13.98 -10.42 2.03
C SER A 60 -14.94 -9.60 2.90
N ALA A 61 -14.50 -9.20 4.09
CA ALA A 61 -15.25 -8.33 5.00
C ALA A 61 -15.51 -6.91 4.45
N ASN A 62 -14.78 -6.49 3.40
CA ASN A 62 -14.92 -5.18 2.79
C ASN A 62 -15.87 -5.17 1.58
N ASP A 63 -16.32 -6.33 1.11
CA ASP A 63 -17.09 -6.46 -0.13
C ASP A 63 -18.57 -6.11 0.04
N PHE A 64 -19.16 -6.42 1.21
CA PHE A 64 -20.61 -6.33 1.43
C PHE A 64 -20.99 -5.47 2.65
N GLY A 65 -22.27 -5.06 2.67
CA GLY A 65 -22.89 -4.31 3.77
C GLY A 65 -22.74 -2.80 3.64
N LEU A 66 -23.70 -2.05 4.19
CA LEU A 66 -23.77 -0.57 4.09
C LEU A 66 -23.72 -0.04 2.64
N GLY A 67 -24.16 -0.84 1.67
CA GLY A 67 -24.13 -0.49 0.24
C GLY A 67 -22.76 -0.63 -0.42
N ARG A 68 -21.76 -1.24 0.23
CA ARG A 68 -20.41 -1.46 -0.35
C ARG A 68 -20.42 -2.31 -1.61
N ASP A 69 -21.39 -3.22 -1.70
CA ASP A 69 -21.64 -4.08 -2.85
C ASP A 69 -21.95 -3.28 -4.13
N LEU A 70 -22.60 -2.12 -4.01
CA LEU A 70 -22.86 -1.22 -5.13
C LEU A 70 -21.57 -0.66 -5.76
N PHE A 71 -20.45 -0.68 -5.03
CA PHE A 71 -19.16 -0.14 -5.45
C PHE A 71 -18.13 -1.22 -5.82
N ALA A 72 -18.54 -2.50 -5.89
CA ALA A 72 -17.64 -3.61 -6.17
C ALA A 72 -16.83 -3.41 -7.46
N THR A 73 -17.48 -2.98 -8.55
CA THR A 73 -16.81 -2.72 -9.83
C THR A 73 -15.78 -1.61 -9.70
N PHE A 74 -16.14 -0.47 -9.11
CA PHE A 74 -15.24 0.68 -8.93
C PHE A 74 -13.99 0.30 -8.12
N ARG A 75 -14.15 -0.46 -7.03
CA ARG A 75 -13.02 -0.94 -6.21
C ARG A 75 -12.12 -1.92 -6.94
N ARG A 76 -12.67 -2.69 -7.88
CA ARG A 76 -11.90 -3.63 -8.70
C ARG A 76 -11.03 -2.92 -9.75
N VAL A 77 -11.48 -1.77 -10.25
CA VAL A 77 -10.83 -1.04 -11.36
C VAL A 77 -10.17 0.27 -10.96
N ALA A 78 -10.17 0.63 -9.68
CA ALA A 78 -9.47 1.81 -9.20
C ALA A 78 -7.98 1.70 -9.53
N GLY A 79 -7.44 2.72 -10.21
CA GLY A 79 -6.03 2.81 -10.52
C GLY A 79 -5.16 3.15 -9.29
N PRO A 80 -3.84 3.25 -9.48
CA PRO A 80 -2.93 3.51 -8.39
C PRO A 80 -3.07 4.95 -7.86
N ALA A 81 -2.67 5.15 -6.59
CA ALA A 81 -2.88 6.43 -5.90
C ALA A 81 -2.04 7.58 -6.46
N ASP A 82 -0.86 7.28 -7.03
CA ASP A 82 -0.01 8.25 -7.74
C ASP A 82 -0.60 8.72 -9.08
N MET A 83 -1.60 8.01 -9.60
CA MET A 83 -2.41 8.37 -10.77
C MET A 83 -3.83 8.84 -10.37
N GLY A 84 -4.03 9.21 -9.11
CA GLY A 84 -5.27 9.79 -8.60
C GLY A 84 -6.38 8.78 -8.27
N ALA A 85 -6.09 7.48 -8.24
CA ALA A 85 -7.06 6.42 -7.94
C ALA A 85 -8.33 6.47 -8.83
N SER A 86 -8.17 6.92 -10.07
CA SER A 86 -9.27 7.01 -11.03
C SER A 86 -9.74 5.63 -11.47
N VAL A 87 -11.03 5.51 -11.79
CA VAL A 87 -11.61 4.33 -12.47
C VAL A 87 -11.67 4.50 -13.99
N PHE A 88 -11.29 5.69 -14.47
CA PHE A 88 -11.16 6.03 -15.87
C PHE A 88 -9.66 6.17 -16.16
N GLY A 89 -9.13 5.29 -17.00
CA GLY A 89 -7.78 5.39 -17.56
C GLY A 89 -7.74 6.33 -18.76
#